data_AF-A0A922VLQ4-F1
#
_entry.id   AF-A0A922VLQ4-F1
#
_cell.length_a   1.000
_cell.length_b   1.000
_cell.length_c   1.000
_cell.angle_alpha   90.00
_cell.angle_beta   90.00
_cell.angle_gamma   90.00
#
_symmetry.space_group_name_H-M   'P 1'
#
loop_
_entity.id
_entity.type
_entity.pdbx_description
1 polymer ?
#
loop_
_entity_poly.entity_id
_entity_poly.type
_entity_poly.pdbx_seq_one_letter_code
_entity_poly.pdbx_strand_id
1 'polypeptide(L)' 'MFGGLLVIVAFVVLIVWAVGAVSRGGPGREPERPPERPTALDILRERYARGEITEQEFEQAKKILGY' A
#
# COMPACT_ATOMS: atom_id res chain seq x y z
N MET A 1 9.72 23.23 42.36
CA MET A 1 9.03 21.97 41.97
C MET A 1 8.81 21.89 40.45
N PHE A 2 9.73 22.42 39.62
CA PHE A 2 9.55 22.52 38.16
C PHE A 2 10.35 21.46 37.37
N GLY A 3 11.35 20.83 38.00
CA GLY A 3 12.17 19.81 37.35
C GLY A 3 11.40 18.54 36.99
N GLY A 4 10.46 18.10 37.83
CA GLY A 4 9.64 16.92 37.55
C GLY A 4 8.73 17.10 36.33
N LEU A 5 8.17 18.29 36.15
CA LEU A 5 7.34 18.61 34.99
C LEU A 5 8.15 18.56 33.68
N LEU A 6 9.38 19.08 33.70
CA LEU A 6 10.27 19.04 32.53
C LEU A 6 10.64 17.59 32.14
N VAL A 7 10.87 16.72 33.12
CA VAL A 7 11.18 15.30 32.86
C VAL A 7 9.98 14.59 32.23
N ILE A 8 8.76 14.87 32.70
CA ILE A 8 7.54 14.29 32.13
C ILE A 8 7.32 14.78 30.69
N VAL A 9 7.48 16.08 30.43
CA VAL A 9 7.34 16.63 29.07
C VAL A 9 8.37 16.03 28.12
N ALA A 10 9.63 15.93 28.54
CA ALA A 10 10.68 15.30 27.75
C ALA A 10 10.37 13.83 27.43
N PHE A 11 9.86 13.08 28.41
CA PHE A 11 9.49 11.68 28.25
C PHE A 11 8.33 11.49 27.26
N VAL A 12 7.29 12.33 27.33
CA VAL A 12 6.16 12.30 26.40
C VAL A 12 6.62 12.61 24.96
N VAL A 13 7.47 13.62 24.78
CA VAL A 13 8.04 13.97 23.45
C VAL A 13 8.84 12.80 22.89
N LEU A 14 9.63 12.12 23.72
CA LEU A 14 10.43 10.97 23.30
C LEU A 14 9.55 9.80 22.85
N ILE A 15 8.46 9.52 23.57
CA ILE A 15 7.48 8.49 23.17
C ILE A 15 6.79 8.87 21.86
N VAL A 16 6.31 10.10 21.71
CA VAL A 16 5.65 10.56 20.48
C VAL A 16 6.60 10.48 19.29
N TRP A 17 7.89 10.82 19.50
CA TRP A 17 8.91 10.71 18.46
C TRP A 17 9.21 9.25 18.10
N ALA A 18 9.31 8.35 19.10
CA ALA A 18 9.55 6.93 18.88
C ALA A 18 8.39 6.26 18.12
N VAL A 19 7.13 6.55 18.51
CA VAL A 19 5.94 6.05 17.83
C VAL A 19 5.81 6.66 16.43
N GLY A 20 6.09 7.96 16.30
CA GLY A 20 6.10 8.66 15.01
C GLY A 20 7.15 8.11 14.03
N ALA A 21 8.34 7.74 14.52
CA ALA A 21 9.40 7.16 13.72
C ALA A 21 9.06 5.75 13.22
N VAL A 22 8.42 4.92 14.06
CA VAL A 22 7.97 3.57 13.66
C VAL A 22 6.83 3.65 12.65
N SER A 23 5.95 4.65 12.74
CA SER A 23 4.87 4.85 11.76
C SER A 23 5.33 5.38 10.40
N ARG A 24 6.59 5.84 10.26
CA ARG A 24 7.15 6.38 9.01
C ARG A 24 8.16 5.45 8.32
N GLY A 25 8.32 4.22 8.81
CA GLY A 25 9.33 3.25 8.37
C GLY A 25 8.85 2.15 7.42
N GLY A 26 7.90 2.43 6.52
CA GLY A 26 7.65 1.56 5.35
C GLY A 26 8.65 1.86 4.24
N PRO A 27 9.23 0.86 3.54
CA PRO A 27 10.23 1.10 2.50
C PRO A 27 9.60 1.90 1.35
N GLY A 28 10.37 2.85 0.82
CA GLY A 28 9.85 3.94 0.01
C GLY A 28 9.07 3.55 -1.25
N ARG A 29 8.26 4.51 -1.71
CA ARG A 29 8.01 4.97 -3.08
C ARG A 29 6.51 5.14 -3.38
N GLU A 30 6.29 6.19 -4.17
CA GLU A 30 5.04 6.70 -4.73
C GLU A 30 4.07 7.44 -3.78
N PRO A 31 3.39 8.49 -4.27
CA PRO A 31 2.22 9.06 -3.60
C PRO A 31 1.22 7.93 -3.34
N GLU A 32 0.41 8.03 -2.30
CA GLU A 32 -0.80 7.22 -2.16
C GLU A 32 -1.66 7.42 -3.43
N ARG A 33 -1.41 6.60 -4.46
CA ARG A 33 -2.38 6.36 -5.50
C ARG A 33 -3.58 5.79 -4.78
N PRO A 34 -4.80 6.29 -5.04
CA PRO A 34 -6.01 5.66 -4.52
C PRO A 34 -5.90 4.16 -4.83
N PRO A 35 -6.38 3.26 -3.94
CA PRO A 35 -6.19 1.81 -4.08
C PRO A 35 -6.41 1.47 -5.55
N GLU A 36 -5.31 1.11 -6.25
CA GLU A 36 -5.35 0.95 -7.69
C GLU A 36 -6.40 -0.12 -7.91
N ARG A 37 -7.57 0.31 -8.41
CA ARG A 37 -8.62 -0.65 -8.75
C ARG A 37 -7.92 -1.60 -9.70
N PRO A 38 -7.90 -2.92 -9.40
CA PRO A 38 -7.15 -3.86 -10.21
C PRO A 38 -7.53 -3.61 -11.66
N THR A 39 -6.52 -3.39 -12.50
CA THR A 39 -6.79 -3.04 -13.89
C THR A 39 -7.54 -4.20 -14.54
N ALA A 40 -8.28 -3.91 -15.61
CA ALA A 40 -9.00 -4.97 -16.31
C ALA A 40 -8.05 -6.12 -16.75
N LEU A 41 -6.78 -5.81 -17.03
CA LEU A 41 -5.75 -6.79 -17.32
C LEU A 41 -5.38 -7.67 -16.10
N ASP A 42 -5.28 -7.08 -14.91
CA ASP A 42 -4.99 -7.82 -13.67
C ASP A 42 -6.11 -8.82 -13.36
N ILE A 43 -7.36 -8.39 -13.52
CA ILE A 43 -8.54 -9.24 -13.35
C ILE A 43 -8.52 -10.41 -14.35
N LEU A 44 -8.17 -10.15 -15.62
CA LEU A 44 -8.05 -11.20 -16.64
C LEU A 44 -6.94 -12.19 -16.30
N ARG A 45 -5.78 -11.71 -15.86
CA ARG A 45 -4.64 -12.56 -15.49
C ARG A 45 -4.98 -13.45 -14.30
N GLU A 46 -5.70 -12.92 -13.31
CA GLU A 46 -6.14 -13.70 -12.16
C GLU A 46 -7.12 -14.81 -12.54
N ARG A 47 -8.09 -14.52 -13.41
CA ARG A 47 -9.03 -15.53 -13.94
C ARG A 47 -8.33 -16.60 -14.76
N TYR A 48 -7.35 -16.21 -15.59
CA TYR A 48 -6.54 -17.15 -16.34
C TYR A 48 -5.71 -18.06 -15.43
N ALA A 49 -5.08 -17.49 -14.40
CA ALA A 49 -4.31 -18.25 -13.41
C ALA A 49 -5.18 -19.22 -12.59
N ARG A 50 -6.44 -18.86 -12.34
CA ARG A 50 -7.44 -19.74 -11.73
C ARG A 50 -8.00 -20.80 -12.69
N GLY A 51 -7.71 -20.69 -13.99
CA GLY A 51 -8.26 -21.57 -15.03
C GLY A 51 -9.74 -21.30 -15.33
N GLU A 52 -10.26 -20.13 -14.95
CA GLU A 52 -11.65 -19.72 -15.24
C GLU A 52 -11.86 -19.30 -16.70
N ILE A 53 -10.78 -18.91 -17.38
CA ILE A 53 -10.77 -18.55 -18.80
C ILE A 53 -9.63 -19.25 -19.52
N THR A 54 -9.84 -19.53 -20.80
CA THR A 54 -8.84 -20.10 -21.70
C THR A 54 -7.84 -19.04 -22.19
N GLU A 55 -6.71 -19.49 -22.73
CA GLU A 55 -5.71 -18.61 -23.35
C GLU A 55 -6.31 -17.77 -24.50
N GLN A 56 -7.21 -18.36 -25.28
CA GLN A 56 -7.89 -17.66 -26.37
C GLN A 56 -8.77 -16.51 -25.86
N GLU A 57 -9.51 -16.73 -24.78
CA GLU A 57 -10.35 -15.70 -24.14
C GLU A 57 -9.51 -14.60 -23.50
N PHE A 58 -8.38 -14.96 -22.88
CA PHE A 58 -7.44 -14.00 -22.31
C PHE A 58 -6.86 -13.08 -23.39
N GLU A 59 -6.38 -13.64 -24.50
CA GLU A 59 -5.79 -12.87 -25.61
C GLU A 59 -6.82 -11.98 -26.32
N GLN A 60 -8.04 -12.46 -26.53
CA GLN A 60 -9.13 -11.63 -27.07
C GLN A 60 -9.47 -10.46 -26.14
N ALA A 61 -9.60 -10.72 -24.84
CA ALA A 61 -9.93 -9.68 -23.86
C ALA A 61 -8.80 -8.66 -23.72
N LYS A 62 -7.54 -9.10 -23.75
CA LYS A 62 -6.35 -8.24 -23.76
C LYS A 62 -6.36 -7.29 -24.97
N LYS A 63 -6.67 -7.82 -26.16
CA LYS A 63 -6.78 -7.04 -27.40
C LYS A 63 -7.93 -6.02 -27.35
N ILE A 64 -9.08 -6.40 -26.78
CA ILE A 64 -10.22 -5.49 -26.59
C ILE A 64 -9.87 -4.33 -25.65
N LEU A 65 -9.08 -4.61 -24.61
CA LEU A 65 -8.60 -3.61 -23.66
C LEU A 65 -7.48 -2.71 -24.20
N GLY A 66 -6.93 -3.01 -25.38
CA GLY A 66 -5.87 -2.22 -26.02
C GLY A 66 -4.46 -2.46 -25.49
N TYR A 67 -4.20 -3.64 -24.91
CA TYR A 67 -2.87 -4.10 -24.47
C TYR A 67 -2.18 -5.00 -25.49
#